data_AF-A0A9D8KWL4-F1
#
_entry.id   AF-A0A9D8KWL4-F1
#
_cell.length_a   1.000
_cell.length_b   1.000
_cell.length_c   1.000
_cell.angle_alpha   90.00
_cell.angle_beta   90.00
_cell.angle_gamma   90.00
#
_symmetry.space_group_name_H-M   'P 1'
#
loop_
_entity.id
_entity.type
_entity.pdbx_description
1 polymer ?
#
loop_
_entity_poly.entity_id
_entity_poly.type
_entity_poly.pdbx_seq_one_letter_code
_entity_poly.pdbx_strand_id
1 'polypeptide(L)'
;TAETFAAAAASADWASAKDFNLVITNAPGANAWPITATNFMLMRKQPKDAKRNQDTLAFFKWAFENGRQQANDLHYVPLPAELVTQIEGYWASEFK
;
A
#
# COMPACT_ATOMS: atom_id res chain seq x y z
N THR A 1 3.62 -13.39 12.83
CA THR A 1 2.67 -12.41 13.43
C THR A 1 2.67 -11.14 12.59
N ALA A 2 1.79 -10.18 12.84
CA ALA A 2 1.82 -8.90 12.11
C ALA A 2 3.20 -8.20 12.20
N GLU A 3 3.88 -8.35 13.34
CA GLU A 3 5.24 -7.83 13.56
C GLU A 3 6.28 -8.43 12.59
N THR A 4 6.23 -9.74 12.31
CA THR A 4 7.17 -10.38 11.38
C THR A 4 6.91 -10.01 9.92
N PHE A 5 5.65 -9.68 9.58
CA PHE A 5 5.30 -9.12 8.27
C PHE A 5 5.78 -7.68 8.14
N ALA A 6 5.63 -6.88 9.20
CA ALA A 6 6.14 -5.51 9.25
C ALA A 6 7.67 -5.47 9.12
N ALA A 7 8.38 -6.41 9.78
CA ALA A 7 9.82 -6.55 9.65
C ALA A 7 10.25 -6.87 8.21
N ALA A 8 9.52 -7.74 7.49
CA ALA A 8 9.77 -8.02 6.08
C ALA A 8 9.47 -6.80 5.19
N ALA A 9 8.36 -6.10 5.44
CA ALA A 9 7.96 -4.92 4.66
C ALA A 9 8.93 -3.73 4.85
N ALA A 10 9.64 -3.66 5.98
CA ALA A 10 10.58 -2.58 6.27
C ALA A 10 11.81 -2.55 5.34
N SER A 11 12.14 -3.65 4.67
CA SER A 11 13.23 -3.69 3.69
C SER A 11 12.83 -3.20 2.29
N ALA A 12 11.55 -2.85 2.08
CA ALA A 12 11.04 -2.48 0.77
C ALA A 12 11.39 -1.03 0.41
N ASP A 13 12.14 -0.85 -0.69
CA ASP A 13 12.44 0.46 -1.26
C ASP A 13 11.34 0.90 -2.24
N TRP A 14 10.25 1.45 -1.70
CA TRP A 14 9.14 1.96 -2.50
C TRP A 14 9.49 3.21 -3.31
N ALA A 15 10.47 3.99 -2.86
CA ALA A 15 10.85 5.24 -3.53
C ALA A 15 11.51 4.98 -4.90
N SER A 16 12.28 3.88 -5.01
CA SER A 16 12.87 3.45 -6.28
C SER A 16 11.95 2.55 -7.13
N ALA A 17 10.79 2.15 -6.59
CA ALA A 17 9.88 1.24 -7.27
C ALA A 17 9.04 1.97 -8.32
N LYS A 18 9.27 1.66 -9.61
CA LYS A 18 8.44 2.18 -10.69
C LYS A 18 7.02 1.63 -10.61
N ASP A 19 6.02 2.51 -10.63
CA ASP A 19 4.59 2.17 -10.57
C ASP A 19 4.25 1.21 -9.41
N PHE A 20 4.95 1.36 -8.27
CA PHE A 20 4.88 0.49 -7.09
C PHE A 20 5.13 -1.01 -7.37
N ASN A 21 5.77 -1.37 -8.48
CA ASN A 21 6.10 -2.76 -8.77
C ASN A 21 7.30 -3.23 -7.92
N LEU A 22 7.01 -3.85 -6.77
CA LEU A 22 8.02 -4.37 -5.84
C LEU A 22 7.55 -5.68 -5.21
N VAL A 23 8.46 -6.67 -5.17
CA VAL A 23 8.24 -7.98 -4.54
C VAL A 23 9.04 -8.05 -3.24
N ILE A 24 8.38 -8.39 -2.13
CA ILE A 24 8.97 -8.45 -0.76
C ILE A 24 9.15 -9.88 -0.22
N THR A 25 9.02 -10.90 -1.08
CA THR A 25 9.27 -12.28 -0.67
C THR A 25 10.74 -12.50 -0.36
N ASN A 26 11.03 -13.33 0.65
CA ASN A 26 12.37 -13.60 1.14
C ASN A 26 13.13 -12.33 1.58
N ALA A 27 12.41 -11.41 2.23
CA ALA A 27 13.00 -10.20 2.79
C ALA A 27 14.12 -10.53 3.80
N PRO A 28 15.21 -9.75 3.82
CA PRO A 28 16.30 -9.94 4.78
C PRO A 28 15.86 -9.56 6.20
N GLY A 29 16.53 -10.15 7.19
CA GLY A 29 16.36 -9.81 8.60
C GLY A 29 15.87 -10.98 9.45
N ALA A 30 16.40 -11.11 10.67
CA ALA A 30 16.13 -12.26 11.54
C ALA A 30 14.64 -12.42 11.92
N ASN A 31 13.88 -11.33 11.91
CA ASN A 31 12.46 -11.30 12.26
C ASN A 31 11.53 -11.22 11.04
N ALA A 32 12.07 -11.22 9.81
CA ALA A 32 11.28 -11.10 8.60
C ALA A 32 10.56 -12.41 8.27
N TRP A 33 9.25 -12.34 8.02
CA TRP A 33 8.53 -13.52 7.56
C TRP A 33 8.85 -13.82 6.08
N PRO A 34 9.24 -15.05 5.71
CA PRO A 34 9.75 -15.35 4.37
C PRO A 34 8.76 -15.11 3.23
N ILE A 35 7.46 -15.25 3.48
CA ILE A 35 6.40 -15.10 2.47
C ILE A 35 5.49 -13.96 2.88
N THR A 36 6.00 -12.73 2.76
CA THR A 36 5.22 -11.50 2.93
C THR A 36 4.88 -10.96 1.54
N ALA A 37 3.70 -10.35 1.37
CA ALA A 37 3.26 -9.81 0.09
C ALA A 37 2.43 -8.53 0.28
N THR A 38 2.50 -7.64 -0.71
CA THR A 38 1.70 -6.41 -0.78
C THR A 38 0.47 -6.65 -1.64
N ASN A 39 -0.69 -6.13 -1.22
CA ASN A 39 -1.88 -6.09 -2.06
C ASN A 39 -1.86 -4.84 -2.94
N PHE A 40 -2.21 -5.00 -4.22
CA PHE A 40 -2.23 -3.92 -5.20
C PHE A 40 -3.63 -3.69 -5.73
N MET A 41 -3.97 -2.41 -5.87
CA MET A 41 -5.23 -1.94 -6.40
C MET A 41 -4.98 -1.38 -7.79
N LEU A 42 -5.78 -1.84 -8.76
CA LEU A 42 -5.66 -1.40 -10.16
C LEU A 42 -6.83 -0.51 -10.52
N MET A 43 -6.53 0.69 -11.01
CA MET A 43 -7.51 1.68 -11.46
C MET A 43 -7.14 2.18 -12.86
N ARG A 44 -8.14 2.63 -13.63
CA ARG A 44 -7.91 3.15 -14.98
C ARG A 44 -7.42 4.59 -14.90
N LYS A 45 -6.29 4.90 -15.54
CA LYS A 45 -5.80 6.29 -15.70
C LYS A 45 -6.81 7.18 -16.45
N GLN A 46 -7.58 6.58 -17.36
CA GLN A 46 -8.68 7.24 -18.08
C GLN A 46 -9.99 6.53 -17.72
N PRO A 47 -10.65 6.91 -16.61
CA PRO A 47 -11.90 6.29 -16.21
C PRO A 47 -13.04 6.72 -17.13
N LYS A 48 -13.95 5.78 -17.46
CA LYS A 48 -15.19 6.11 -18.18
C LYS A 48 -16.19 6.86 -17.29
N ASP A 49 -16.10 6.64 -15.98
CA ASP A 49 -16.94 7.26 -14.96
C ASP A 49 -16.02 7.94 -13.94
N ALA A 50 -15.95 9.28 -14.04
CA ALA A 50 -15.09 10.10 -13.19
C ALA A 50 -15.54 10.06 -11.72
N LYS A 51 -16.85 10.02 -11.47
CA LYS A 51 -17.40 10.01 -10.10
C LYS A 51 -17.01 8.73 -9.38
N ARG A 52 -17.17 7.58 -10.05
CA ARG A 52 -16.75 6.28 -9.47
C ARG A 52 -15.26 6.23 -9.18
N ASN A 53 -14.42 6.83 -10.03
CA ASN A 53 -12.98 6.91 -9.80
C ASN A 53 -12.67 7.73 -8.54
N GLN A 54 -13.27 8.92 -8.41
CA GLN A 54 -13.11 9.79 -7.25
C GLN A 54 -13.58 9.12 -5.95
N ASP A 55 -14.73 8.44 -5.97
CA ASP A 55 -15.26 7.73 -4.80
C ASP A 55 -14.32 6.59 -4.36
N THR A 56 -13.70 5.91 -5.33
CA THR A 56 -12.74 4.84 -5.04
C THR A 56 -11.48 5.39 -4.38
N LEU A 57 -10.94 6.51 -4.88
CA LEU A 57 -9.78 7.17 -4.25
C LEU A 57 -10.13 7.68 -2.84
N ALA A 58 -11.32 8.25 -2.66
CA ALA A 58 -11.82 8.70 -1.36
C ALA A 58 -11.95 7.53 -0.36
N PHE A 59 -12.41 6.36 -0.82
CA PHE A 59 -12.48 5.16 0.01
C PHE A 59 -11.09 4.72 0.50
N PHE A 60 -10.09 4.65 -0.38
CA PHE A 60 -8.73 4.25 0.04
C PHE A 60 -8.07 5.27 0.94
N LYS A 61 -8.28 6.58 0.69
CA LYS A 61 -7.86 7.62 1.62
C LYS A 61 -8.45 7.41 3.02
N TRP A 62 -9.76 7.21 3.11
CA TRP A 62 -10.43 6.92 4.38
C TRP A 62 -9.86 5.65 5.03
N ALA A 63 -9.59 4.60 4.25
CA ALA A 63 -9.03 3.35 4.75
C ALA A 63 -7.61 3.52 5.33
N PHE A 64 -6.76 4.37 4.71
CA PHE A 64 -5.44 4.67 5.25
C PHE A 64 -5.48 5.48 6.55
N GLU A 65 -6.44 6.40 6.66
CA GLU A 65 -6.61 7.26 7.84
C GLU A 65 -7.30 6.54 9.01
N ASN A 66 -8.36 5.77 8.74
CA ASN A 66 -9.28 5.25 9.75
C ASN A 66 -9.26 3.71 9.87
N GLY A 67 -8.79 3.01 8.84
CA GLY A 67 -8.84 1.54 8.76
C GLY A 67 -7.65 0.82 9.43
N ARG A 68 -6.69 1.55 10.01
CA ARG A 68 -5.45 0.96 10.57
C ARG A 68 -5.73 -0.09 11.64
N GLN A 69 -6.66 0.17 12.55
CA GLN A 69 -7.01 -0.79 13.60
C GLN A 69 -7.65 -2.05 13.00
N GLN A 70 -8.55 -1.89 12.02
CA GLN A 70 -9.22 -3.01 11.36
C GLN A 70 -8.21 -3.92 10.64
N ALA A 71 -7.17 -3.33 10.01
CA ALA A 71 -6.08 -4.09 9.42
C ALA A 71 -5.27 -4.86 10.48
N ASN A 72 -4.94 -4.22 11.60
CA ASN A 72 -4.22 -4.87 12.70
C ASN A 72 -5.01 -6.03 13.32
N ASP A 73 -6.32 -5.86 13.53
CA ASP A 73 -7.22 -6.88 14.08
C ASP A 73 -7.28 -8.14 13.20
N LEU A 74 -7.06 -7.97 11.89
CA LEU A 74 -6.97 -9.04 10.90
C LEU A 74 -5.53 -9.46 10.59
N HIS A 75 -4.55 -8.98 11.36
CA HIS A 75 -3.13 -9.27 11.22
C HIS A 75 -2.47 -8.81 9.91
N TYR A 76 -3.07 -7.84 9.21
CA TYR A 76 -2.43 -7.12 8.12
C TYR A 76 -1.55 -5.99 8.66
N VAL A 77 -0.51 -5.64 7.90
CA VAL A 77 0.37 -4.51 8.20
C VAL A 77 -0.22 -3.23 7.61
N PRO A 78 -0.63 -2.23 8.41
CA PRO A 78 -1.03 -0.93 7.88
C PRO A 78 0.15 -0.24 7.21
N LEU A 79 -0.10 0.44 6.09
CA LEU A 79 0.98 1.12 5.36
C LEU A 79 1.63 2.23 6.24
N PRO A 80 2.96 2.40 6.16
CA PRO A 80 3.65 3.52 6.80
C PRO A 80 3.14 4.87 6.24
N ALA A 81 3.12 5.91 7.08
CA ALA A 81 2.64 7.23 6.70
C ALA A 81 3.40 7.81 5.49
N GLU A 82 4.71 7.59 5.42
CA GLU A 82 5.53 8.01 4.28
C GLU A 82 5.07 7.37 2.96
N LEU A 83 4.78 6.07 2.98
CA LEU A 83 4.29 5.36 1.79
C LEU A 83 2.89 5.84 1.39
N VAL A 84 2.02 6.14 2.37
CA VAL A 84 0.70 6.74 2.08
C VAL A 84 0.87 8.09 1.37
N THR A 85 1.77 8.95 1.85
CA THR A 85 2.07 10.24 1.18
C THR A 85 2.58 10.03 -0.25
N GLN A 86 3.46 9.05 -0.48
CA GLN A 86 3.93 8.71 -1.84
C GLN A 86 2.78 8.24 -2.74
N ILE A 87 1.87 7.42 -2.22
CA ILE A 87 0.69 6.94 -2.95
C ILE A 87 -0.25 8.10 -3.33
N GLU A 88 -0.58 8.99 -2.39
CA GLU A 88 -1.43 10.15 -2.67
C GLU A 88 -0.79 11.10 -3.69
N GLY A 89 0.54 11.29 -3.62
CA GLY A 89 1.29 12.05 -4.62
C GLY A 89 1.26 11.41 -6.01
N TYR A 90 1.43 10.10 -6.10
CA TYR A 90 1.30 9.35 -7.36
C TYR A 90 -0.12 9.44 -7.94
N TRP A 91 -1.16 9.39 -7.10
CA TRP A 91 -2.54 9.55 -7.59
C TRP A 91 -2.74 10.90 -8.26
N ALA A 92 -2.21 11.98 -7.68
CA ALA A 92 -2.31 13.33 -8.23
C ALA A 92 -1.59 13.49 -9.57
N SER A 93 -0.55 12.70 -9.86
CA SER A 93 0.16 12.74 -11.15
C SER A 93 -0.52 11.89 -12.22
N GLU A 94 -1.06 10.72 -11.85
CA GLU A 94 -1.52 9.71 -12.80
C GLU A 94 -3.02 9.71 -13.09
N PHE A 95 -3.87 10.11 -12.13
CA PHE A 95 -5.32 10.18 -12.31
C PHE A 95 -5.72 11.63 -12.52
N LYS A 96 -5.84 12.02 -13.80
CA LYS A 96 -6.33 13.33 -14.24
C LYS A 96 -7.83 13.30 -14.52
#